data_AF-A0A0F8ZMJ2-F1
#
_entry.id   AF-A0A0F8ZMJ2-F1
#
_cell.length_a   1.000
_cell.length_b   1.000
_cell.length_c   1.000
_cell.angle_alpha   90.00
_cell.angle_beta   90.00
_cell.angle_gamma   90.00
#
_symmetry.space_group_name_H-M   'P 1'
#
loop_
_entity.id
_entity.type
_entity.pdbx_description
1 polymer ?
#
loop_
_entity_poly.entity_id
_entity_poly.type
_entity_poly.pdbx_seq_one_letter_code
_entity_poly.pdbx_strand_id
1 'polypeptide(L)'
;MKTEICPTCGCSLVRLRIKKEHSVSNNHKDKELGFCCQGCLDIFKTDPEKYLQEISNLVVCPVCLKEKPIEWTSTLEHDGTTYHFCRCPHCMEQFKKKPEYFINRLEGVEA
;
A
#
# COMPACT_ATOMS: atom_id res chain seq x y z
N MET A 1 -5.98 -3.11 -8.37
CA MET A 1 -6.25 -2.66 -6.99
C MET A 1 -5.04 -1.91 -6.46
N LYS A 2 -5.22 -0.77 -5.76
CA LYS A 2 -4.11 0.05 -5.24
C LYS A 2 -4.21 0.11 -3.72
N THR A 3 -3.23 -0.44 -3.01
CA THR A 3 -3.14 -0.36 -1.54
C THR A 3 -2.95 1.09 -1.11
N GLU A 4 -3.64 1.51 -0.05
CA GLU A 4 -3.48 2.85 0.52
C GLU A 4 -2.10 2.99 1.18
N ILE A 5 -1.31 3.92 0.67
CA ILE A 5 0.03 4.26 1.15
C ILE A 5 0.00 5.72 1.57
N CYS A 6 0.45 6.00 2.80
CA CYS A 6 0.62 7.37 3.27
C CYS A 6 1.62 8.10 2.35
N PRO A 7 1.21 9.19 1.66
CA PRO A 7 2.06 9.88 0.69
C PRO A 7 3.36 10.41 1.28
N THR A 8 3.35 10.77 2.56
CA THR A 8 4.48 11.41 3.23
C THR A 8 5.55 10.41 3.67
N CYS A 9 5.14 9.30 4.29
CA CYS A 9 6.07 8.36 4.92
C CYS A 9 6.20 7.03 4.17
N GLY A 10 5.45 6.85 3.07
CA GLY A 10 5.49 5.64 2.24
C GLY A 10 4.99 4.37 2.95
N CYS A 11 4.43 4.48 4.16
CA CYS A 11 3.91 3.34 4.91
C CYS A 11 2.52 2.99 4.42
N SER A 12 2.29 1.72 4.13
CA SER A 12 0.95 1.22 3.84
C SER A 12 0.05 1.27 5.08
N LEU A 13 -1.17 1.78 4.94
CA LEU A 13 -2.09 1.94 6.08
C LEU A 13 -2.50 0.59 6.66
N VAL A 14 -2.68 -0.42 5.81
CA VAL A 14 -2.93 -1.81 6.20
C VAL A 14 -1.82 -2.38 7.09
N ARG A 15 -0.53 -2.08 6.82
CA ARG A 15 0.58 -2.53 7.67
C ARG A 15 0.51 -1.91 9.05
N LEU A 16 0.09 -0.65 9.11
CA LEU A 16 -0.11 0.09 10.35
C LEU A 16 -1.43 -0.24 11.05
N ARG A 17 -2.26 -1.11 10.45
CA ARG A 17 -3.62 -1.45 10.93
C ARG A 17 -4.52 -0.22 11.06
N ILE A 18 -4.31 0.78 10.20
CA ILE A 18 -5.13 1.98 10.15
C ILE A 18 -6.25 1.73 9.13
N LYS A 19 -7.49 1.69 9.63
CA LYS A 19 -8.69 1.67 8.79
C LYS A 19 -8.94 3.06 8.21
N LYS A 20 -9.62 3.13 7.06
CA LYS A 20 -9.97 4.39 6.40
C LYS A 20 -10.65 5.40 7.34
N GLU A 21 -11.58 4.94 8.18
CA GLU A 21 -12.30 5.75 9.18
C GLU A 21 -11.42 6.37 10.28
N HIS A 22 -10.24 5.80 10.52
CA HIS A 22 -9.26 6.29 11.50
C HIS A 22 -8.07 6.99 10.85
N SER A 23 -7.96 6.92 9.52
CA SER A 23 -6.94 7.66 8.79
C SER A 23 -7.30 9.16 8.75
N VAL A 24 -6.27 9.99 8.75
CA VAL A 24 -6.46 11.41 8.42
C VAL A 24 -6.57 11.47 6.90
N SER A 25 -7.65 12.03 6.35
CA SER A 25 -7.81 12.17 4.90
C SER A 25 -7.67 13.63 4.43
N ASN A 26 -7.17 13.82 3.22
CA ASN A 26 -7.16 15.12 2.55
C ASN A 26 -7.35 14.96 1.04
N ASN A 27 -8.19 15.81 0.45
CA ASN A 27 -8.40 15.83 -1.00
C ASN A 27 -7.26 16.60 -1.69
N HIS A 28 -6.63 15.97 -2.68
CA HIS A 28 -5.64 16.60 -3.54
C HIS A 28 -5.87 16.17 -4.99
N LYS A 29 -6.14 17.13 -5.89
CA LYS A 29 -6.43 16.89 -7.32
C LYS A 29 -7.55 15.85 -7.53
N ASP A 30 -8.68 16.06 -6.85
CA ASP A 30 -9.87 15.20 -6.89
C ASP A 30 -9.63 13.74 -6.46
N LYS A 31 -8.54 13.50 -5.72
CA LYS A 31 -8.23 12.21 -5.09
C LYS A 31 -8.21 12.39 -3.58
N GLU A 32 -8.98 11.57 -2.90
CA GLU A 32 -8.90 11.42 -1.45
C GLU A 32 -7.61 10.65 -1.11
N LEU A 33 -6.72 11.28 -0.36
CA LEU A 33 -5.47 10.67 0.11
C LEU A 33 -5.57 10.39 1.61
N GLY A 34 -5.22 9.17 2.02
CA GLY A 34 -5.14 8.76 3.42
C GLY A 34 -3.73 8.94 4.00
N PHE A 35 -3.65 9.41 5.23
CA PHE A 35 -2.42 9.67 5.98
C PHE A 35 -2.46 8.90 7.30
N CYS A 36 -1.29 8.40 7.72
CA CYS A 36 -1.20 7.63 8.97
C CYS A 36 -1.35 8.49 10.24
N CYS A 37 -1.11 9.80 10.14
CA CYS A 37 -1.27 10.75 11.24
C CYS A 37 -1.38 12.19 10.72
N GLN A 38 -1.79 13.11 11.60
CA GLN A 38 -1.89 14.54 11.29
C GLN A 38 -0.53 15.14 10.86
N GLY A 39 0.56 14.77 11.52
CA GLY A 39 1.89 15.26 11.17
C GLY A 39 2.32 14.87 9.75
N CYS A 40 1.91 13.70 9.25
CA CYS A 40 2.16 13.32 7.86
C CYS A 40 1.39 14.23 6.89
N LEU A 41 0.13 14.54 7.19
CA LEU A 41 -0.65 15.49 6.39
C LEU A 41 -0.01 16.89 6.38
N ASP A 42 0.43 17.38 7.54
CA ASP A 42 1.02 18.71 7.66
C ASP A 42 2.33 18.83 6.85
N ILE A 43 3.18 17.79 6.90
CA ILE A 43 4.40 17.72 6.09
C ILE A 43 4.04 17.63 4.59
N PHE A 44 3.06 16.81 4.22
CA PHE A 44 2.62 16.65 2.83
C PHE A 44 2.20 17.98 2.19
N LYS A 45 1.49 18.82 2.95
CA LYS A 45 1.04 20.14 2.48
C LYS A 45 2.18 21.09 2.13
N THR A 46 3.40 20.84 2.59
CA THR A 46 4.57 21.69 2.28
C THR A 46 5.06 21.49 0.84
N ASP A 47 4.99 20.27 0.31
CA ASP A 47 5.40 19.93 -1.06
C ASP A 47 4.71 18.63 -1.55
N PRO A 48 3.41 18.70 -1.91
CA PRO A 48 2.63 17.51 -2.28
C PRO A 48 3.23 16.73 -3.46
N GLU A 49 3.68 17.45 -4.49
CA GLU A 49 4.23 16.90 -5.73
C GLU A 49 5.47 16.05 -5.47
N LYS A 50 6.40 16.54 -4.64
CA LYS A 50 7.58 15.77 -4.24
C LYS A 50 7.22 14.45 -3.58
N TYR A 51 6.34 14.48 -2.57
CA TYR A 51 5.95 13.27 -1.85
C TYR A 51 5.20 12.27 -2.74
N LEU A 52 4.30 12.76 -3.61
CA LEU A 52 3.63 11.92 -4.60
C LEU A 52 4.62 11.27 -5.56
N GLN A 53 5.67 11.98 -5.97
CA GLN A 53 6.72 11.42 -6.82
C GLN A 53 7.53 10.35 -6.08
N GLU A 54 7.93 10.60 -4.83
CA GLU A 54 8.72 9.66 -4.02
C GLU A 54 8.01 8.31 -3.78
N ILE A 55 6.69 8.31 -3.64
CA ILE A 55 5.91 7.08 -3.43
C ILE A 55 5.29 6.50 -4.71
N SER A 56 5.50 7.14 -5.87
CA SER A 56 4.80 6.80 -7.12
C SER A 56 5.05 5.37 -7.63
N ASN A 57 6.23 4.82 -7.33
CA ASN A 57 6.64 3.47 -7.72
C ASN A 57 6.62 2.46 -6.56
N LEU A 58 6.05 2.81 -5.40
CA LEU A 58 5.94 1.89 -4.28
C LEU A 58 4.75 0.94 -4.44
N VAL A 59 5.01 -0.33 -4.21
CA VAL A 59 4.03 -1.41 -4.16
C VAL A 59 4.16 -2.19 -2.86
N VAL A 60 3.07 -2.81 -2.41
CA VAL A 60 3.00 -3.50 -1.12
C VAL A 60 2.92 -5.01 -1.37
N CYS A 61 3.83 -5.77 -0.75
CA CYS A 61 3.76 -7.22 -0.78
C CYS A 61 2.49 -7.72 -0.07
N PRO A 62 1.60 -8.50 -0.71
CA PRO A 62 0.34 -8.94 -0.08
C PRO A 62 0.54 -9.77 1.19
N VAL A 63 1.68 -10.48 1.31
CA VAL A 63 1.93 -11.44 2.39
C VAL A 63 2.65 -10.82 3.58
N CYS A 64 3.69 -10.02 3.37
CA CYS A 64 4.43 -9.41 4.48
C CYS A 64 4.19 -7.91 4.65
N LEU A 65 3.37 -7.30 3.79
CA LEU A 65 3.03 -5.88 3.78
C LEU A 65 4.25 -4.94 3.67
N LYS A 66 5.38 -5.47 3.18
CA LYS A 66 6.57 -4.67 2.92
C LYS A 66 6.37 -3.84 1.67
N GLU A 67 6.62 -2.54 1.77
CA GLU A 67 6.66 -1.62 0.66
C GLU A 67 8.00 -1.73 -0.05
N LYS A 68 7.96 -1.83 -1.38
CA LYS A 68 9.13 -1.94 -2.25
C LYS A 68 8.89 -1.16 -3.53
N PRO A 69 9.95 -0.57 -4.12
CA PRO A 69 9.89 -0.10 -5.50
C PRO A 69 9.53 -1.24 -6.46
N ILE A 70 8.73 -0.96 -7.49
CA ILE A 70 8.29 -1.94 -8.50
C ILE A 70 9.48 -2.72 -9.08
N GLU A 71 10.58 -2.06 -9.42
CA GLU A 71 11.77 -2.69 -10.00
C GLU A 71 12.47 -3.68 -9.07
N TRP A 72 12.15 -3.67 -7.78
CA TRP A 72 12.68 -4.59 -6.76
C TRP A 72 11.68 -5.67 -6.35
N THR A 73 10.61 -5.85 -7.12
CA THR A 73 9.60 -6.87 -6.88
C THR A 73 9.69 -8.03 -7.87
N SER A 74 8.95 -9.09 -7.58
CA SER A 74 8.55 -10.14 -8.53
C SER A 74 7.04 -10.10 -8.65
N THR A 75 6.49 -10.48 -9.81
CA THR A 75 5.05 -10.44 -10.05
C THR A 75 4.44 -11.83 -10.09
N LEU A 76 3.16 -11.93 -9.72
CA LEU A 76 2.33 -13.10 -9.96
C LEU A 76 0.91 -12.64 -10.30
N GLU A 77 0.36 -13.21 -11.37
CA GLU A 77 -1.02 -12.98 -11.78
C GLU A 77 -1.98 -13.90 -11.02
N HIS A 78 -3.09 -13.34 -10.56
CA HIS A 78 -4.20 -14.07 -9.96
C HIS A 78 -5.50 -13.34 -10.28
N ASP A 79 -6.47 -14.06 -10.86
CA ASP A 79 -7.79 -13.55 -11.26
C ASP A 79 -7.73 -12.25 -12.09
N GLY A 80 -6.83 -12.25 -13.09
CA GLY A 80 -6.63 -11.10 -13.98
C GLY A 80 -5.96 -9.88 -13.32
N THR A 81 -5.51 -10.01 -12.06
CA THR A 81 -4.80 -8.96 -11.32
C THR A 81 -3.34 -9.35 -11.11
N THR A 82 -2.41 -8.46 -11.44
CA THR A 82 -0.99 -8.63 -11.15
C THR A 82 -0.65 -8.17 -9.74
N TYR A 83 -0.11 -9.06 -8.92
CA TYR A 83 0.37 -8.79 -7.57
C TYR A 83 1.89 -8.70 -7.53
N HIS A 84 2.41 -7.76 -6.73
CA HIS A 84 3.85 -7.55 -6.55
C HIS A 84 4.35 -8.09 -5.22
N PHE A 85 5.44 -8.84 -5.24
CA PHE A 85 6.02 -9.51 -4.08
C PHE A 85 7.43 -9.01 -3.78
N CYS A 86 7.80 -9.01 -2.50
CA CYS A 86 9.09 -8.50 -2.00
C CYS A 86 10.34 -9.34 -2.37
N ARG A 87 10.23 -10.26 -3.33
CA ARG A 87 11.26 -11.27 -3.72
C ARG A 87 11.59 -12.33 -2.67
N CYS A 88 10.84 -12.41 -1.57
CA CYS A 88 10.93 -13.53 -0.64
C CYS A 88 10.16 -14.74 -1.21
N PRO A 89 10.80 -15.91 -1.45
CA PRO A 89 10.12 -17.09 -1.98
C PRO A 89 8.92 -17.51 -1.13
N HIS A 90 9.06 -17.43 0.19
CA HIS A 90 8.01 -17.75 1.15
C HIS A 90 6.73 -16.92 0.95
N CYS A 91 6.86 -15.65 0.56
CA CYS A 91 5.69 -14.80 0.33
C CYS A 91 4.86 -15.30 -0.86
N MET A 92 5.48 -15.70 -1.96
CA MET A 92 4.76 -16.23 -3.12
C MET A 92 4.11 -17.59 -2.82
N GLU A 93 4.80 -18.46 -2.07
CA GLU A 93 4.26 -19.76 -1.65
C GLU A 93 3.04 -19.61 -0.74
N GLN A 94 3.10 -18.72 0.26
CA GLN A 94 1.97 -18.46 1.15
C GLN A 94 0.79 -17.89 0.36
N PHE A 95 1.03 -16.93 -0.54
CA PHE A 95 -0.02 -16.36 -1.37
C PHE A 95 -0.75 -17.42 -2.19
N LYS A 96 -0.03 -18.34 -2.85
CA LYS A 96 -0.64 -19.44 -3.62
C LYS A 96 -1.51 -20.37 -2.77
N LYS A 97 -1.19 -20.55 -1.48
CA LYS A 97 -1.96 -21.43 -0.57
C LYS A 97 -3.28 -20.79 -0.13
N LYS A 98 -3.31 -19.47 0.03
CA LYS A 98 -4.47 -18.73 0.58
C LYS A 98 -4.60 -17.34 -0.06
N PRO A 99 -4.83 -17.23 -1.37
CA PRO A 99 -4.81 -15.94 -2.07
C PRO A 99 -5.88 -14.99 -1.52
N GLU A 100 -7.12 -15.44 -1.42
CA GLU A 100 -8.26 -14.68 -0.88
C GLU A 100 -7.96 -14.03 0.47
N TYR A 101 -7.35 -14.77 1.40
CA TYR A 101 -6.98 -14.24 2.72
C TYR A 101 -6.03 -13.04 2.61
N PHE A 102 -5.02 -13.11 1.74
CA PHE A 102 -4.06 -12.04 1.56
C PHE A 102 -4.64 -10.86 0.78
N ILE A 103 -5.53 -11.12 -0.17
CA ILE A 103 -6.23 -10.11 -0.96
C ILE A 103 -7.17 -9.31 -0.06
N ASN A 104 -8.08 -9.98 0.67
CA ASN A 104 -9.02 -9.34 1.60
C ASN A 104 -8.29 -8.51 2.66
N ARG A 105 -7.18 -9.05 3.19
CA ARG A 105 -6.34 -8.32 4.14
C ARG A 105 -5.72 -7.07 3.51
N LEU A 106 -5.23 -7.17 2.26
CA LEU A 106 -4.60 -6.04 1.56
C LEU A 106 -5.60 -4.96 1.16
N GLU A 107 -6.86 -5.33 0.90
CA GLU A 107 -7.99 -4.43 0.65
C GLU A 107 -8.55 -3.80 1.93
N GLY A 108 -8.22 -4.33 3.10
CA GLY A 108 -8.73 -3.84 4.38
C GLY A 108 -10.18 -4.26 4.67
N VAL A 109 -10.71 -5.26 3.95
CA VAL A 109 -12.08 -5.80 4.15
C VAL A 109 -12.17 -6.81 5.31
N GLU A 110 -11.09 -6.95 6.07
CA GLU A 110 -10.88 -7.96 7.12
C GLU A 110 -10.81 -9.41 6.61
N ALA A 111 -10.12 -10.24 7.39
CA ALA A 111 -9.95 -11.68 7.24
C ALA A 111 -10.22 -12.35 8.58
#